data_AF-A0A6N8BDP1-F1
#
_entry.id   AF-A0A6N8BDP1-F1
#
_cell.length_a   1.000
_cell.length_b   1.000
_cell.length_c   1.000
_cell.angle_alpha   90.00
_cell.angle_beta   90.00
_cell.angle_gamma   90.00
#
_symmetry.space_group_name_H-M   'P 1'
#
loop_
_entity.id
_entity.type
_entity.pdbx_description
1 polymer ?
#
loop_
_entity_poly.entity_id
_entity_poly.type
_entity_poly.pdbx_seq_one_letter_code
_entity_poly.pdbx_strand_id
1 'polypeptide(L)'
;MDNKDNNNGFEHVVAKRQQAEQRYRTLFEQSLDVILVIDPETMLPVEFNDKAYQELGYSHEEFKKICIADHEATKTPKITRSRIEKIMLEGQCILETEHKTKNGRKKSTVGS
;
A
#
# COMPACT_ATOMS: atom_id res chain seq x y z
N MET A 1 32.33 -16.14 35.34
CA MET A 1 30.96 -15.63 35.51
C MET A 1 30.70 -14.66 34.36
N ASP A 2 29.45 -14.61 33.90
CA ASP A 2 28.85 -13.58 33.04
C ASP A 2 29.08 -13.69 31.51
N ASN A 3 28.29 -14.57 30.86
CA ASN A 3 27.99 -14.44 29.41
C ASN A 3 26.60 -14.98 29.01
N LYS A 4 25.69 -15.24 29.97
CA LYS A 4 24.32 -15.74 29.70
C LYS A 4 23.26 -14.64 29.62
N ASP A 5 23.49 -13.50 30.27
CA ASP A 5 22.47 -12.44 30.36
C ASP A 5 22.37 -11.58 29.09
N ASN A 6 23.44 -11.52 28.27
CA ASN A 6 23.45 -10.73 27.05
C ASN A 6 22.74 -11.41 25.87
N ASN A 7 22.63 -12.74 25.88
CA ASN A 7 21.94 -13.50 24.82
C ASN A 7 20.41 -13.40 24.94
N ASN A 8 19.88 -13.44 26.17
CA ASN A 8 18.43 -13.38 26.42
C ASN A 8 17.80 -12.02 26.05
N GLY A 9 18.54 -10.91 26.21
CA GLY A 9 18.06 -9.58 25.83
C GLY A 9 17.89 -9.43 24.32
N PHE A 10 18.82 -9.96 23.53
CA PHE A 10 18.79 -9.89 22.07
C PHE A 10 17.68 -10.78 21.48
N GLU A 11 17.55 -12.02 22.00
CA GLU A 11 16.48 -12.94 21.62
C GLU A 11 15.09 -12.35 21.88
N HIS A 12 14.90 -11.67 23.02
CA HIS A 12 13.63 -11.02 23.36
C HIS A 12 13.29 -9.85 22.42
N VAL A 13 14.28 -9.05 22.01
CA VAL A 13 14.09 -7.94 21.06
C VAL A 13 13.72 -8.47 19.67
N VAL A 14 14.42 -9.51 19.20
CA VAL A 14 14.12 -10.17 17.91
C VAL A 14 12.73 -10.79 17.93
N ALA A 15 12.37 -11.52 18.99
CA ALA A 15 11.06 -12.14 19.13
C ALA A 15 9.93 -11.10 19.16
N LYS A 16 10.09 -9.99 19.88
CA LYS A 16 9.12 -8.88 19.88
C LYS A 16 8.96 -8.26 18.50
N ARG A 17 10.06 -8.05 17.78
CA ARG A 17 10.04 -7.53 16.41
C ARG A 17 9.30 -8.47 15.47
N GLN A 18 9.63 -9.76 15.49
CA GLN A 18 8.97 -10.78 14.66
C GLN A 18 7.47 -10.86 14.96
N GLN A 19 7.08 -10.79 16.24
CA GLN A 19 5.67 -10.80 16.62
C GLN A 19 4.93 -9.54 16.12
N ALA A 20 5.57 -8.37 16.17
CA ALA A 20 5.00 -7.14 15.62
C ALA A 20 4.87 -7.21 14.10
N GLU A 21 5.90 -7.68 13.39
CA GLU A 21 5.90 -7.88 11.94
C GLU A 21 4.81 -8.88 11.51
N GLN A 22 4.64 -9.99 12.25
CA GLN A 22 3.62 -10.98 11.94
C GLN A 22 2.21 -10.44 12.16
N ARG A 23 1.97 -9.69 13.24
CA ARG A 23 0.68 -9.02 13.47
C ARG A 23 0.38 -7.99 12.39
N TYR A 24 1.36 -7.16 12.04
CA TYR A 24 1.24 -6.21 10.95
C TYR A 24 0.87 -6.91 9.64
N ARG A 25 1.64 -7.94 9.24
CA ARG A 25 1.40 -8.69 8.01
C ARG A 25 0.02 -9.34 8.00
N THR A 26 -0.42 -9.91 9.12
CA THR A 26 -1.77 -10.47 9.24
C THR A 26 -2.84 -9.40 9.02
N LEU A 27 -2.76 -8.27 9.72
CA LEU A 27 -3.76 -7.19 9.58
C LEU A 27 -3.78 -6.57 8.19
N PHE A 28 -2.60 -6.35 7.62
CA PHE A 28 -2.41 -5.75 6.31
C PHE A 28 -2.97 -6.64 5.19
N GLU A 29 -2.58 -7.92 5.18
CA GLU A 29 -2.99 -8.88 4.13
C GLU A 29 -4.43 -9.35 4.28
N GLN A 30 -4.94 -9.46 5.51
CA GLN A 30 -6.33 -9.89 5.77
C GLN A 30 -7.34 -8.75 5.74
N SER A 31 -6.90 -7.51 5.51
CA SER A 31 -7.81 -6.38 5.36
C SER A 31 -8.77 -6.61 4.18
N LEU A 32 -10.04 -6.29 4.39
CA LEU A 32 -11.03 -6.28 3.32
C LEU A 32 -10.90 -5.06 2.41
N ASP A 33 -10.30 -3.98 2.94
CA ASP A 33 -10.03 -2.75 2.23
C ASP A 33 -8.75 -2.86 1.41
N VAL A 34 -8.71 -2.17 0.29
CA VAL A 34 -7.49 -1.97 -0.48
C VAL A 34 -6.56 -1.06 0.31
N ILE A 35 -5.38 -1.57 0.66
CA ILE A 35 -4.34 -0.79 1.30
C ILE A 35 -3.17 -0.68 0.34
N LEU A 36 -2.73 0.55 0.10
CA LEU A 36 -1.66 0.87 -0.83
C LEU A 36 -0.84 2.04 -0.29
N VAL A 37 0.48 1.83 -0.21
CA VAL A 37 1.49 2.84 0.07
C VAL A 37 2.15 3.20 -1.24
N ILE A 38 2.19 4.49 -1.56
CA ILE A 38 2.76 5.00 -2.81
C ILE A 38 3.96 5.89 -2.52
N ASP A 39 4.95 5.84 -3.41
CA ASP A 39 5.99 6.85 -3.46
C ASP A 39 5.38 8.11 -4.12
N PRO A 40 5.36 9.27 -3.42
CA PRO A 40 4.74 10.48 -3.96
C PRO A 40 5.50 11.08 -5.16
N GLU A 41 6.80 10.79 -5.32
CA GLU A 41 7.61 11.32 -6.43
C GLU A 41 7.38 10.51 -7.71
N THR A 42 7.47 9.19 -7.60
CA THR A 42 7.35 8.25 -8.72
C THR A 42 5.93 7.79 -8.99
N MET A 43 5.02 7.93 -8.01
CA MET A 43 3.65 7.39 -8.00
C MET A 43 3.58 5.88 -8.18
N LEU A 44 4.66 5.18 -7.84
CA LEU A 44 4.70 3.72 -7.85
C LEU A 44 4.27 3.14 -6.50
N PRO A 45 3.62 1.97 -6.49
CA PRO A 45 3.38 1.22 -5.28
C PRO A 45 4.68 0.83 -4.58
N VAL A 46 4.83 1.23 -3.32
CA VAL A 46 5.91 0.80 -2.42
C VAL A 46 5.50 -0.47 -1.68
N GLU A 47 4.27 -0.50 -1.17
CA GLU A 47 3.68 -1.63 -0.46
C GLU A 47 2.18 -1.67 -0.73
N PHE A 48 1.60 -2.85 -0.84
CA PHE A 48 0.18 -3.03 -1.07
C PHE A 48 -0.26 -4.42 -0.63
N ASN A 49 -1.49 -4.53 -0.13
CA ASN A 49 -2.02 -5.81 0.29
C ASN A 49 -2.52 -6.64 -0.91
N ASP A 50 -2.78 -7.91 -0.66
CA ASP A 50 -3.33 -8.82 -1.67
C ASP A 50 -4.60 -8.29 -2.34
N LYS A 51 -5.43 -7.57 -1.57
CA LYS A 51 -6.67 -6.97 -2.07
C LYS A 51 -6.42 -5.99 -3.21
N ALA A 52 -5.37 -5.16 -3.14
CA ALA A 52 -5.09 -4.09 -4.09
C ALA A 52 -4.98 -4.57 -5.54
N TYR A 53 -4.22 -5.65 -5.78
CA TYR A 53 -4.01 -6.17 -7.14
C TYR A 53 -5.13 -7.12 -7.57
N GLN A 54 -5.68 -7.92 -6.65
CA GLN A 54 -6.76 -8.87 -6.94
C GLN A 54 -8.01 -8.14 -7.40
N GLU A 55 -8.31 -7.01 -6.76
CA GLU A 55 -9.50 -6.21 -7.04
C GLU A 55 -9.51 -5.65 -8.47
N LEU A 56 -8.32 -5.36 -9.00
CA LEU A 56 -8.13 -4.80 -10.33
C LEU A 56 -7.75 -5.87 -11.38
N GLY A 57 -7.57 -7.12 -10.95
CA GLY A 57 -7.28 -8.27 -11.80
C GLY A 57 -5.85 -8.34 -12.33
N TYR A 58 -4.90 -7.70 -11.64
CA TYR A 58 -3.47 -7.81 -11.94
C TYR A 58 -2.84 -8.93 -11.14
N SER A 59 -1.67 -9.40 -11.56
CA SER A 59 -0.76 -10.13 -10.67
C SER A 59 0.02 -9.16 -9.79
N HIS A 60 0.59 -9.66 -8.68
CA HIS A 60 1.46 -8.88 -7.81
C HIS A 60 2.61 -8.17 -8.57
N GLU A 61 3.31 -8.91 -9.43
CA GLU A 61 4.45 -8.39 -10.20
C GLU A 61 4.07 -7.37 -11.27
N GLU A 62 2.87 -7.49 -11.84
CA GLU A 62 2.33 -6.49 -12.75
C GLU A 62 1.98 -5.22 -11.97
N PHE A 63 1.22 -5.36 -10.88
CA PHE A 63 0.71 -4.23 -10.10
C PHE A 63 1.83 -3.34 -9.56
N LYS A 64 2.93 -3.94 -9.10
CA LYS A 64 4.12 -3.23 -8.62
C LYS A 64 4.73 -2.26 -9.65
N LYS A 65 4.52 -2.50 -10.94
CA LYS A 65 5.14 -1.74 -12.04
C LYS A 65 4.22 -0.67 -12.61
N ILE A 66 2.96 -0.61 -12.18
CA ILE A 66 1.99 0.30 -12.79
C ILE A 66 1.90 1.57 -11.93
N CYS A 67 2.07 2.71 -12.59
CA CYS A 67 1.91 4.02 -11.97
C CYS A 67 0.43 4.25 -11.65
N ILE A 68 0.14 4.80 -10.48
CA ILE A 68 -1.25 5.08 -10.07
C ILE A 68 -1.98 6.01 -11.04
N ALA A 69 -1.26 6.96 -11.64
CA ALA A 69 -1.81 7.83 -12.67
C ALA A 69 -2.29 7.07 -13.93
N ASP A 70 -1.71 5.92 -14.25
CA ASP A 70 -2.09 5.11 -15.41
C ASP A 70 -3.36 4.27 -15.15
N HIS A 71 -3.63 3.95 -13.88
CA HIS A 71 -4.84 3.26 -13.45
C HIS A 71 -6.05 4.17 -13.29
N GLU A 72 -5.87 5.47 -13.03
CA GLU A 72 -7.00 6.37 -12.88
C GLU A 72 -7.74 6.55 -14.22
N ALA A 73 -8.98 6.05 -14.28
CA ALA A 73 -9.71 5.94 -15.54
C ALA A 73 -10.12 7.30 -16.12
N THR A 74 -10.30 8.30 -15.25
CA THR A 74 -10.94 9.58 -15.55
C THR A 74 -10.05 10.78 -15.32
N LYS A 75 -8.85 10.60 -14.77
CA LYS A 75 -7.98 11.68 -14.35
C LYS A 75 -6.71 11.68 -15.16
N THR A 76 -6.18 12.87 -15.41
CA THR A 76 -4.87 13.03 -16.02
C THR A 76 -3.79 12.93 -14.95
N PRO A 77 -2.55 12.53 -15.30
CA PRO A 77 -1.44 12.49 -14.34
C PRO A 77 -1.23 13.79 -13.57
N LYS A 78 -1.56 14.95 -14.18
CA LYS A 78 -1.49 16.26 -13.52
C LYS A 78 -2.52 16.41 -12.39
N ILE A 79 -3.73 15.90 -12.58
CA ILE A 79 -4.78 15.91 -11.54
C ILE A 79 -4.39 14.96 -10.40
N THR A 80 -3.88 13.78 -10.73
CA THR A 80 -3.37 12.81 -9.74
C THR A 80 -2.24 13.43 -8.91
N ARG A 81 -1.28 14.11 -9.56
CA ARG A 81 -0.19 14.82 -8.88
C ARG A 81 -0.67 15.88 -7.91
N SER A 82 -1.58 16.76 -8.36
CA SER A 82 -2.12 17.82 -7.50
C SER A 82 -2.86 17.26 -6.27
N ARG A 83 -3.50 16.10 -6.40
CA ARG A 83 -4.09 15.42 -5.23
C ARG A 83 -3.05 14.91 -4.26
N ILE A 84 -1.98 14.28 -4.75
CA ILE A 84 -0.88 13.80 -3.90
C ILE A 84 -0.25 14.98 -3.17
N GLU A 85 0.02 16.09 -3.85
CA GLU A 85 0.52 17.33 -3.23
C GLU A 85 -0.41 17.85 -2.13
N LYS A 86 -1.73 17.83 -2.38
CA LYS A 86 -2.74 18.21 -1.38
C LYS A 86 -2.73 17.27 -0.17
N ILE A 87 -2.65 15.96 -0.38
CA ILE A 87 -2.56 14.97 0.70
C ILE A 87 -1.28 15.18 1.52
N MET A 88 -0.15 15.47 0.86
CA MET A 88 1.11 15.77 1.54
C MET A 88 1.03 17.03 2.41
N LEU A 89 0.18 17.99 2.04
CA LEU A 89 -0.04 19.23 2.80
C LEU A 89 -1.08 19.07 3.92
N GLU A 90 -2.19 18.38 3.65
CA GLU A 90 -3.36 18.31 4.54
C GLU A 90 -3.41 17.01 5.38
N GLY A 91 -2.55 16.05 5.06
CA GLY A 91 -2.38 14.77 5.77
C GLY A 91 -3.36 13.66 5.35
N GLN A 92 -4.51 13.98 4.77
CA GLN A 92 -5.52 12.99 4.37
C GLN A 92 -6.42 13.49 3.23
N CYS A 93 -7.04 12.58 2.49
CA CYS A 93 -8.08 12.93 1.52
C CYS A 93 -9.00 11.76 1.26
N ILE A 94 -10.27 11.90 1.67
CA ILE A 94 -11.32 10.99 1.24
C ILE A 94 -11.74 11.38 -0.18
N LEU A 95 -11.70 10.42 -1.09
CA LEU A 95 -12.00 10.62 -2.49
C LEU A 95 -12.63 9.38 -3.13
N GLU A 96 -13.52 9.62 -4.07
CA GLU A 96 -14.00 8.59 -4.98
C GLU A 96 -13.16 8.60 -6.27
N THR A 97 -12.74 7.42 -6.72
CA THR A 97 -11.93 7.23 -7.93
C THR A 97 -12.46 6.10 -8.77
N GLU A 98 -12.44 6.30 -10.09
CA GLU A 98 -12.60 5.20 -11.05
C GLU A 98 -11.24 4.68 -11.48
N HIS A 99 -11.06 3.36 -11.39
CA HIS A 99 -9.85 2.65 -11.81
C HIS A 99 -10.11 1.81 -13.05
N LYS A 100 -9.12 1.72 -13.95
CA LYS A 100 -9.10 0.75 -15.05
C LYS A 100 -8.53 -0.57 -14.56
N THR A 101 -9.34 -1.62 -14.61
CA THR A 101 -8.92 -3.01 -14.39
C THR A 101 -8.07 -3.51 -15.56
N LYS A 102 -7.37 -4.64 -15.37
CA LYS A 102 -6.57 -5.28 -16.43
C LYS A 102 -7.36 -5.56 -17.71
N ASN A 103 -8.64 -5.88 -17.57
CA ASN A 103 -9.52 -6.16 -18.71
C ASN A 103 -10.24 -4.91 -19.25
N GLY A 104 -9.80 -3.71 -18.88
CA GLY A 104 -10.32 -2.44 -19.40
C GLY A 104 -11.67 -2.01 -18.84
N ARG A 105 -12.21 -2.72 -17.85
CA ARG A 105 -13.42 -2.28 -17.14
C ARG A 105 -13.08 -1.12 -16.19
N LYS A 106 -14.06 -0.26 -15.97
CA LYS A 106 -13.98 0.77 -14.94
C LYS A 106 -14.55 0.23 -13.64
N LYS A 107 -13.89 0.55 -12.54
CA LYS A 107 -14.37 0.24 -11.19
C LYS A 107 -14.26 1.47 -10.31
N SER A 108 -15.38 1.88 -9.71
CA SER A 108 -15.41 2.97 -8.74
C SER A 108 -15.07 2.44 -7.35
N THR A 109 -14.17 3.13 -6.66
CA THR A 109 -13.78 2.84 -5.28
C THR A 109 -13.71 4.15 -4.51
N VAL A 110 -14.18 4.14 -3.26
CA VAL A 110 -13.97 5.23 -2.31
C VAL A 110 -12.76 4.88 -1.47
N GLY A 111 -11.74 5.74 -1.49
CA GLY A 111 -10.55 5.65 -0.64
C GLY A 111 -10.50 6.80 0.36
N SER A 112 -9.86 6.57 1.51
CA SER A 112 -9.65 7.55 2.59
C SER A 112 -8.18 7.92 2.74
#